data_AF-A0A4Y8C7L4-F1
#
_entry.id   AF-A0A4Y8C7L4-F1
#
_cell.length_a   1.000
_cell.length_b   1.000
_cell.length_c   1.000
_cell.angle_alpha   90.00
_cell.angle_beta   90.00
_cell.angle_gamma   90.00
#
_symmetry.space_group_name_H-M   'P 1'
#
loop_
_entity.id
_entity.type
_entity.pdbx_description
1 polymer ?
#
loop_
_entity_poly.entity_id
_entity_poly.type
_entity_poly.pdbx_seq_one_letter_code
_entity_poly.pdbx_strand_id
1 'polypeptide(L)' 'MFGAKKNNTEIIEQLEKKCNGLGDILRSIGNTMAVIEFTTDGVILEANQNFLTTMKYSLSEIKGKHHSMFCL' A
#
# COMPACT_ATOMS: atom_id res chain seq x y z
N MET A 1 37.98 22.12 -22.15
CA MET A 1 36.69 22.40 -21.46
C MET A 1 36.15 21.07 -20.97
N PHE A 2 36.31 20.77 -19.69
CA PHE A 2 36.05 19.45 -19.12
C PHE A 2 34.56 19.24 -18.84
N GLY A 3 34.04 18.13 -19.36
CA GLY A 3 32.63 17.75 -19.31
C GLY A 3 32.12 17.39 -17.91
N ALA A 4 30.81 17.56 -17.76
CA ALA A 4 30.02 17.25 -16.59
C ALA A 4 30.22 15.80 -16.09
N LYS A 5 30.96 15.62 -15.00
CA LYS A 5 30.83 14.43 -14.15
C LYS A 5 29.82 14.77 -13.05
N LYS A 6 28.59 14.26 -13.18
CA LYS A 6 27.65 14.21 -12.04
C LYS A 6 28.34 13.47 -10.90
N ASN A 7 28.33 14.06 -9.69
CA ASN A 7 28.89 13.42 -8.50
C ASN A 7 28.02 12.21 -8.13
N ASN A 8 28.66 11.08 -7.78
CA ASN A 8 27.96 9.84 -7.43
C ASN A 8 26.91 10.02 -6.32
N THR A 9 27.12 10.98 -5.41
CA THR A 9 26.19 11.35 -4.33
C THR A 9 24.84 11.86 -4.84
N GLU A 10 24.81 12.71 -5.87
CA GLU A 10 23.56 13.24 -6.42
C GLU A 10 22.73 12.17 -7.13
N ILE A 11 23.42 11.17 -7.72
CA ILE A 11 22.77 10.03 -8.39
C ILE A 11 22.10 9.14 -7.34
N ILE A 12 22.77 8.88 -6.21
CA ILE A 12 22.22 8.09 -5.10
C ILE A 12 20.99 8.78 -4.52
N GLU A 13 21.05 10.08 -4.24
CA GLU A 13 19.90 10.84 -3.70
C GLU A 13 18.70 10.84 -4.67
N GLN A 14 18.94 10.97 -5.97
CA GLN A 14 17.89 10.90 -6.99
C GLN A 14 17.25 9.50 -7.09
N LEU A 15 18.03 8.44 -6.92
CA LEU A 15 17.53 7.07 -6.90
C LEU A 15 16.68 6.81 -5.65
N GLU A 16 17.15 7.25 -4.47
CA GLU A 16 16.40 7.14 -3.22
C GLU A 16 15.06 7.88 -3.27
N LYS A 17 15.04 9.12 -3.80
CA LYS A 17 13.79 9.87 -4.01
C LYS A 17 12.80 9.13 -4.90
N LYS A 18 13.27 8.49 -5.98
CA LYS A 18 12.40 7.70 -6.86
C LYS A 18 11.87 6.45 -6.16
N CYS A 19 12.68 5.76 -5.37
CA CYS A 19 12.27 4.58 -4.61
C CYS A 19 11.25 4.93 -3.52
N ASN A 20 11.39 6.08 -2.86
CA ASN A 20 10.48 6.51 -1.80
C ASN A 20 9.10 6.93 -2.32
N GLY A 21 9.03 7.50 -3.54
CA GLY A 21 7.76 7.98 -4.09
C GLY A 21 6.66 6.92 -4.21
N LEU A 22 7.02 5.65 -4.44
CA LEU A 22 6.04 4.56 -4.50
C LEU A 22 5.45 4.25 -3.13
N GLY A 23 6.28 4.25 -2.08
CA GLY A 23 5.84 4.07 -0.70
C GLY A 23 4.92 5.20 -0.23
N ASP A 24 5.22 6.43 -0.65
CA ASP A 24 4.39 7.60 -0.34
C ASP A 24 2.99 7.48 -0.97
N ILE A 25 2.91 7.06 -2.24
CA ILE A 25 1.63 6.84 -2.93
C ILE A 25 0.80 5.77 -2.22
N LEU A 26 1.41 4.62 -1.88
CA LEU A 26 0.72 3.54 -1.18
C LEU A 26 0.20 3.99 0.19
N ARG A 27 1.00 4.76 0.93
CA ARG A 27 0.59 5.35 2.21
C ARG A 27 -0.56 6.35 2.04
N SER A 28 -0.51 7.22 1.03
CA SER A 28 -1.59 8.16 0.73
C SER A 28 -2.89 7.47 0.37
N ILE A 29 -2.83 6.37 -0.40
CA ILE A 29 -3.99 5.52 -0.69
C ILE A 29 -4.54 4.92 0.60
N GLY A 30 -3.68 4.29 1.41
CA GLY A 30 -4.08 3.67 2.67
C GLY A 30 -4.71 4.63 3.67
N ASN A 31 -4.34 5.92 3.64
CA ASN A 31 -4.89 6.95 4.51
C ASN A 31 -6.26 7.47 4.06
N THR A 32 -6.54 7.46 2.75
CA THR A 32 -7.74 8.12 2.19
C THR A 32 -8.82 7.15 1.72
N MET A 33 -8.44 5.92 1.39
CA MET A 33 -9.33 4.91 0.82
C MET A 33 -9.54 3.74 1.77
N ALA A 34 -10.66 3.04 1.64
CA ALA A 34 -10.85 1.72 2.22
C ALA A 34 -10.11 0.69 1.36
N VAL A 35 -9.17 -0.04 1.96
CA VAL A 35 -8.31 -1.02 1.28
C VAL A 35 -8.38 -2.35 2.02
N ILE A 36 -8.54 -3.42 1.26
CA ILE A 36 -8.55 -4.80 1.74
C ILE A 36 -7.72 -5.68 0.81
N GLU A 37 -7.00 -6.63 1.37
CA GLU A 37 -6.14 -7.57 0.65
C GLU A 37 -6.66 -9.00 0.82
N PHE A 38 -6.66 -9.74 -0.29
CA PHE A 38 -7.09 -11.13 -0.33
C PHE A 38 -6.05 -12.00 -1.04
N THR A 39 -6.06 -13.30 -0.76
CA THR A 39 -5.41 -14.31 -1.60
C THR A 39 -6.10 -14.41 -2.96
N THR A 40 -5.47 -15.11 -3.90
CA THR A 40 -6.08 -15.44 -5.21
C THR A 40 -7.36 -16.26 -5.06
N ASP A 41 -7.45 -17.07 -4.01
CA ASP A 41 -8.64 -17.85 -3.66
C ASP A 41 -9.65 -17.03 -2.84
N GLY A 42 -9.44 -15.72 -2.70
CA GLY A 42 -10.39 -14.82 -2.08
C GLY A 42 -10.39 -14.81 -0.55
N VAL A 43 -9.37 -15.35 0.12
CA VAL A 43 -9.26 -15.34 1.58
C VAL A 43 -8.67 -14.02 2.07
N ILE A 44 -9.30 -13.39 3.06
CA ILE A 44 -8.89 -12.11 3.62
C ILE A 44 -7.56 -12.24 4.37
N LEU A 45 -6.57 -11.46 3.96
CA LEU A 45 -5.25 -11.37 4.59
C LEU A 45 -5.18 -10.20 5.55
N GLU A 46 -5.51 -9.00 5.07
CA GLU A 46 -5.41 -7.74 5.79
C GLU A 46 -6.47 -6.74 5.33
N ALA A 47 -6.79 -5.77 6.19
CA ALA A 47 -7.65 -4.65 5.84
C ALA A 47 -7.23 -3.40 6.61
N ASN A 48 -7.24 -2.24 5.96
CA ASN A 48 -6.88 -1.00 6.61
C ASN A 48 -8.02 -0.47 7.51
N GLN A 49 -7.69 0.48 8.38
CA GLN A 49 -8.65 1.03 9.34
C GLN A 49 -9.88 1.64 8.67
N ASN A 50 -9.70 2.29 7.51
CA ASN A 50 -10.79 2.88 6.75
C ASN A 50 -11.82 1.80 6.34
N PHE A 51 -11.36 0.68 5.80
CA PHE A 51 -12.24 -0.44 5.45
C PHE A 51 -12.98 -1.00 6.67
N LEU A 52 -12.25 -1.28 7.75
CA LEU A 52 -12.80 -1.84 8.98
C LEU A 52 -13.88 -0.93 9.58
N THR A 53 -13.63 0.38 9.63
CA THR A 53 -14.57 1.37 10.13
C THR A 53 -15.80 1.50 9.23
N THR A 54 -15.62 1.55 7.91
CA THR A 54 -16.74 1.68 6.96
C THR A 54 -17.65 0.44 6.97
N MET A 55 -17.07 -0.75 7.00
CA MET A 55 -17.81 -2.02 6.99
C MET A 55 -18.27 -2.46 8.38
N LYS A 56 -17.81 -1.77 9.44
CA LYS A 56 -18.12 -2.04 10.86
C LYS A 56 -17.70 -3.44 11.32
N TYR A 57 -16.49 -3.83 10.95
CA TYR A 57 -15.84 -5.06 11.41
C TYR A 57 -14.49 -4.76 12.03
N SER A 58 -14.04 -5.63 12.93
CA SER A 58 -12.64 -5.74 13.34
C SER A 58 -11.88 -6.68 12.42
N LEU A 59 -10.55 -6.52 12.34
CA LEU A 59 -9.71 -7.43 11.55
C LEU A 59 -9.85 -8.88 12.03
N SER A 60 -9.93 -9.11 13.34
CA SER A 60 -10.12 -10.44 13.93
C SER A 60 -11.42 -11.13 13.51
N GLU A 61 -12.45 -10.36 13.18
CA GLU A 61 -13.73 -10.92 12.72
C GLU A 61 -13.70 -11.36 11.26
N ILE A 62 -12.79 -10.82 10.45
CA ILE A 62 -12.82 -11.02 8.99
C ILE A 62 -11.58 -11.73 8.46
N LYS A 63 -10.43 -11.65 9.13
CA LYS A 63 -9.17 -12.26 8.70
C LYS A 63 -9.32 -13.78 8.60
N GLY A 64 -8.86 -14.36 7.49
CA GLY A 64 -9.00 -15.79 7.20
C GLY A 64 -10.39 -16.20 6.67
N LYS A 65 -11.36 -15.29 6.57
CA LYS A 65 -12.66 -15.57 5.92
C LYS A 65 -12.59 -15.28 4.42
N HIS A 66 -13.52 -15.85 3.66
CA HIS A 66 -13.62 -15.63 2.23
C HIS A 66 -14.35 -14.30 1.91
N HIS A 67 -13.84 -13.52 0.95
CA HIS A 67 -14.34 -12.18 0.60
C HIS A 67 -15.81 -12.15 0.15
N SER A 68 -16.37 -13.30 -0.26
CA SER A 68 -17.78 -13.45 -0.61
C SER A 68 -18.73 -13.04 0.51
N MET A 69 -18.28 -12.98 1.77
CA MET A 69 -19.07 -12.41 2.87
C MET A 69 -19.48 -10.95 2.66
N PHE A 70 -18.80 -10.23 1.75
CA PHE A 70 -19.11 -8.85 1.36
C PHE A 70 -19.80 -8.75 -0.01
N CYS A 71 -20.05 -9.88 -0.69
CA CYS A 71 -20.77 -9.92 -1.95
C CYS A 71 -22.26 -10.19 -1.69
N LEU A 72 -23.13 -9.59 -2.51
CA LEU A 72 -24.57 -9.88 -2.54
C LEU A 72 -24.87 -11.09 -3.44
#